data_AF-A0ABD3AEB3-F1
#
_entry.id   AF-A0ABD3AEB3-F1
#
_cell.length_a   1.000
_cell.length_b   1.000
_cell.length_c   1.000
_cell.angle_alpha   90.00
_cell.angle_beta   90.00
_cell.angle_gamma   90.00
#
_symmetry.space_group_name_H-M   'P 1'
#
loop_
_entity.id
_entity.type
_entity.pdbx_description
1 polymer ?
#
loop_
_entity_poly.entity_id
_entity_poly.type
_entity_poly.pdbx_seq_one_letter_code
_entity_poly.pdbx_strand_id
1 'polypeptide(L)'
;MFWSIGGASNVQLYEAELEKLKNFDAAAFDWVKRAPSPKSWCKAFFPPHTKYNMLTNNLCETFNSHILGARELSIIGMLEAIRKMLMDRIEKRVEWMRKYDGPVGPTIKELIQENIKLSSSWKTIANRDNGFQLRALGRA
;
A
#
# COMPACT_ATOMS: atom_id res chain seq x y z
N MET A 1 -7.77 -2.29 12.56
CA MET A 1 -6.63 -2.78 13.37
C MET A 1 -5.74 -3.74 12.60
N PHE A 2 -6.25 -4.82 11.99
CA PHE A 2 -5.41 -5.73 11.18
C PHE A 2 -4.67 -5.04 10.02
N TRP A 3 -5.37 -4.22 9.22
CA TRP A 3 -4.75 -3.46 8.13
C TRP A 3 -3.69 -2.46 8.61
N SER A 4 -3.83 -1.94 9.83
CA SER A 4 -2.82 -1.07 10.46
C SER A 4 -1.54 -1.84 10.76
N ILE A 5 -1.65 -3.09 11.21
CA ILE A 5 -0.51 -3.98 11.46
C ILE A 5 0.17 -4.37 10.14
N GLY A 6 -0.60 -4.79 9.13
CA GLY A 6 -0.06 -5.11 7.80
C GLY A 6 0.61 -3.90 7.14
N GLY A 7 0.01 -2.72 7.32
CA GLY A 7 0.46 -1.41 6.82
C GLY A 7 1.66 -0.80 7.54
N ALA A 8 2.08 -1.36 8.67
CA ALA A 8 3.19 -0.83 9.44
C ALA A 8 4.46 -0.74 8.57
N SER A 9 5.08 0.44 8.53
CA SER A 9 6.22 0.70 7.65
C SER A 9 7.58 0.35 8.28
N ASN A 10 7.61 0.05 9.58
CA ASN A 10 8.79 -0.42 10.30
C ASN A 10 8.37 -1.32 11.48
N VAL A 11 9.35 -2.00 12.07
CA VAL A 11 9.13 -3.01 13.12
C VAL A 11 8.52 -2.37 14.39
N GLN A 12 8.94 -1.15 14.73
CA GLN A 12 8.43 -0.45 15.91
C GLN A 12 6.94 -0.13 15.78
N LEU A 13 6.49 0.32 14.61
CA LEU A 13 5.08 0.55 14.33
C LEU A 13 4.30 -0.76 14.32
N TYR A 14 4.89 -1.83 13.79
CA TYR A 14 4.26 -3.16 13.79
C TYR A 14 4.01 -3.65 15.23
N GLU A 15 5.01 -3.53 16.11
CA GLU A 15 4.88 -3.91 17.53
C GLU A 15 3.85 -3.04 18.26
N ALA A 16 3.85 -1.73 18.00
CA ALA A 16 2.87 -0.82 18.60
C ALA A 16 1.43 -1.14 18.17
N GLU A 17 1.20 -1.45 16.89
CA GLU A 17 -0.13 -1.83 16.39
C GLU A 17 -0.56 -3.22 16.89
N LEU A 18 0.39 -4.15 17.08
CA LEU A 18 0.12 -5.44 17.72
C LEU A 18 -0.30 -5.28 19.18
N GLU A 19 0.36 -4.41 19.94
CA GLU A 19 0.02 -4.16 21.35
C GLU A 19 -1.37 -3.52 21.46
N LYS A 20 -1.72 -2.61 20.55
CA LYS A 20 -3.08 -2.08 20.45
C LYS A 20 -4.09 -3.20 20.20
N LEU A 21 -3.80 -4.13 19.28
CA LEU A 21 -4.68 -5.27 19.01
C LEU A 21 -4.84 -6.15 20.24
N LYS A 22 -3.77 -6.43 20.96
CA LYS A 22 -3.80 -7.23 22.20
C LYS A 22 -4.69 -6.61 23.27
N ASN A 23 -4.62 -5.28 23.44
CA ASN A 23 -5.46 -4.55 24.38
C ASN A 23 -6.94 -4.50 23.97
N PHE A 24 -7.22 -4.61 22.67
CA PHE A 24 -8.58 -4.60 22.14
C PHE A 24 -9.21 -6.00 22.13
N ASP A 25 -8.47 -7.01 21.67
CA ASP A 25 -8.90 -8.39 21.54
C ASP A 25 -7.70 -9.36 21.60
N ALA A 26 -7.60 -10.09 22.71
CA ALA A 26 -6.55 -11.09 22.92
C ALA A 26 -6.65 -12.28 21.96
N ALA A 27 -7.87 -12.70 21.58
CA ALA A 27 -8.05 -13.81 20.65
C ALA A 27 -7.60 -13.45 19.24
N ALA A 28 -7.87 -12.22 18.80
CA ALA A 28 -7.38 -11.69 17.53
C ALA A 28 -5.84 -11.56 17.53
N PHE A 29 -5.25 -11.10 18.64
CA PHE A 29 -3.79 -11.07 18.79
C PHE A 29 -3.17 -12.46 18.66
N ASP A 30 -3.73 -13.45 19.36
CA ASP A 30 -3.25 -14.84 19.29
C ASP A 30 -3.40 -15.42 17.89
N TRP A 31 -4.46 -15.05 17.17
CA TRP A 31 -4.62 -15.43 15.77
C TRP A 31 -3.49 -14.86 14.90
N VAL A 32 -3.16 -13.57 15.04
CA VAL A 32 -2.05 -12.95 14.29
C VAL A 32 -0.71 -13.61 14.63
N LYS A 33 -0.49 -14.00 15.89
CA LYS A 33 0.73 -14.72 16.29
C LYS A 33 0.83 -16.13 15.70
N ARG A 34 -0.31 -16.81 15.47
CA ARG A 34 -0.37 -18.11 14.79
C ARG A 34 -0.35 -18.00 13.26
N ALA A 35 -0.61 -16.82 12.71
CA ALA A 35 -0.64 -16.60 11.27
C ALA A 35 0.74 -16.86 10.62
N PRO A 36 0.79 -17.03 9.29
CA PRO A 36 2.05 -17.11 8.55
C PRO A 36 2.98 -15.94 8.86
N SER A 37 4.29 -16.15 8.65
CA SER A 37 5.31 -15.17 9.00
C SER A 37 4.94 -13.75 8.53
N PRO A 38 5.05 -12.73 9.39
CA PRO A 38 4.82 -11.32 9.03
C PRO A 38 5.64 -10.86 7.82
N LYS A 39 6.77 -11.54 7.53
CA LYS A 39 7.56 -11.33 6.31
C LYS A 39 6.77 -11.50 5.00
N SER A 40 5.64 -12.21 5.03
CA SER A 40 4.82 -12.49 3.85
C SER A 40 3.67 -11.50 3.63
N TRP A 41 3.29 -10.72 4.64
CA TRP A 41 2.07 -9.89 4.57
C TRP A 41 2.20 -8.51 5.22
N CYS A 42 3.25 -8.26 6.02
CA CYS A 42 3.47 -6.98 6.68
C CYS A 42 4.61 -6.20 6.02
N LYS A 43 4.33 -4.95 5.66
CA LYS A 43 5.24 -4.05 4.95
C LYS A 43 6.55 -3.79 5.70
N ALA A 44 6.52 -3.80 7.04
CA ALA A 44 7.69 -3.58 7.90
C ALA A 44 8.82 -4.58 7.67
N PHE A 45 8.49 -5.76 7.13
CA PHE A 45 9.44 -6.85 6.93
C PHE A 45 9.78 -7.11 5.46
N PHE A 46 9.23 -6.31 4.54
CA PHE A 46 9.57 -6.41 3.12
C PHE A 46 10.95 -5.81 2.85
N PRO A 47 11.67 -6.31 1.83
CA PRO A 47 12.94 -5.72 1.44
C PRO A 47 12.81 -4.22 1.10
N PRO A 48 13.81 -3.39 1.39
CA PRO A 48 13.75 -1.94 1.14
C PRO A 48 13.53 -1.55 -0.33
N HIS A 49 13.87 -2.44 -1.26
CA HIS A 49 13.65 -2.24 -2.69
C HIS A 49 12.21 -2.55 -3.13
N THR A 50 11.44 -3.27 -2.32
CA THR A 50 10.04 -3.61 -2.58
C THR A 50 9.13 -2.46 -2.15
N LYS A 51 8.99 -1.48 -3.02
CA LYS A 51 8.12 -0.31 -2.80
C LYS A 51 6.68 -0.63 -3.18
N TYR A 52 5.97 -1.38 -2.34
CA TYR A 52 4.55 -1.69 -2.56
C TYR A 52 3.66 -1.05 -1.50
N ASN A 53 2.60 -0.37 -1.95
CA ASN A 53 1.66 0.32 -1.07
C ASN A 53 0.27 -0.36 -1.02
N MET A 54 0.03 -1.40 -1.80
CA MET A 54 -1.27 -2.07 -1.86
C MET A 54 -1.25 -3.44 -1.18
N LEU A 55 -1.44 -3.50 0.13
CA LEU A 55 -1.36 -4.77 0.88
C LEU A 55 -2.58 -5.70 0.70
N THR A 56 -3.51 -5.34 -0.18
CA THR A 56 -4.80 -6.00 -0.35
C THR A 56 -4.84 -6.79 -1.64
N ASN A 57 -5.63 -7.87 -1.65
CA ASN A 57 -5.96 -8.68 -2.83
C ASN A 57 -6.86 -7.95 -3.86
N ASN A 58 -7.15 -6.67 -3.63
CA ASN A 58 -8.05 -5.86 -4.45
C ASN A 58 -7.70 -5.89 -5.96
N LEU A 59 -6.42 -6.01 -6.32
CA LEU A 59 -6.00 -6.11 -7.73
C LEU A 59 -6.54 -7.39 -8.39
N CYS A 60 -6.39 -8.54 -7.73
CA CYS A 60 -6.88 -9.81 -8.23
C CYS A 60 -8.41 -9.86 -8.21
N GLU A 61 -9.04 -9.34 -7.16
CA GLU A 61 -10.51 -9.28 -7.07
C GLU A 61 -11.11 -8.42 -8.17
N THR A 62 -10.56 -7.22 -8.38
CA THR A 62 -10.97 -6.32 -9.47
C THR A 62 -10.76 -6.99 -10.83
N PHE A 63 -9.60 -7.62 -11.05
CA PHE A 63 -9.33 -8.32 -12.31
C PHE A 63 -10.31 -9.48 -12.54
N ASN A 64 -10.51 -10.34 -11.54
CA ASN A 64 -11.41 -11.49 -11.61
C ASN A 64 -12.86 -11.07 -11.88
N SER A 65 -13.31 -9.98 -11.27
CA SER A 65 -14.63 -9.40 -11.53
C SER A 65 -14.77 -8.96 -13.00
N HIS A 66 -13.76 -8.28 -13.54
CA HIS A 66 -13.77 -7.80 -14.92
C HIS A 66 -13.76 -8.92 -15.96
N ILE A 67 -13.08 -10.03 -15.70
CA ILE A 67 -12.97 -11.13 -16.67
C ILE A 67 -14.08 -12.17 -16.53
N LEU A 68 -14.98 -12.05 -15.54
CA LEU A 68 -15.94 -13.09 -15.21
C LEU A 68 -16.76 -13.54 -16.42
N GLY A 69 -17.34 -12.59 -17.18
CA GLY A 69 -18.08 -12.90 -18.40
C GLY A 69 -17.19 -13.30 -19.59
N ALA A 70 -15.93 -12.86 -19.62
CA ALA A 70 -14.99 -13.27 -20.67
C ALA A 70 -14.58 -14.74 -20.55
N ARG A 71 -14.66 -15.32 -19.35
CA ARG A 71 -14.29 -16.73 -19.08
C ARG A 71 -15.26 -17.75 -19.69
N GLU A 72 -16.47 -17.33 -20.05
CA GLU A 72 -17.47 -18.18 -20.71
C GLU A 72 -17.22 -18.30 -22.23
N LEU A 73 -16.30 -17.51 -22.77
CA LEU A 73 -15.93 -17.53 -24.19
C LEU A 73 -14.86 -18.60 -24.46
N SER A 74 -14.69 -18.93 -25.74
CA SER A 74 -13.50 -19.69 -26.18
C SER A 74 -12.22 -18.92 -25.79
N ILE A 75 -11.08 -19.62 -25.73
CA ILE A 75 -9.78 -19.00 -25.36
C ILE A 75 -9.50 -17.76 -26.22
N ILE A 76 -9.77 -17.84 -27.52
CA ILE A 76 -9.60 -16.70 -28.45
C ILE A 76 -10.59 -15.58 -28.11
N GLY A 77 -11.86 -15.89 -27.86
CA GLY A 77 -12.87 -14.90 -27.46
C GLY A 77 -12.55 -14.21 -26.14
N MET A 78 -12.05 -14.95 -25.15
CA MET A 78 -11.63 -14.41 -23.86
C MET A 78 -10.45 -13.43 -24.02
N LEU A 79 -9.44 -13.80 -24.81
CA LEU A 79 -8.29 -12.93 -25.09
C LEU A 79 -8.70 -11.65 -25.82
N GLU A 80 -9.61 -11.75 -26.80
CA GLU A 80 -10.14 -10.58 -27.50
C GLU A 80 -10.97 -9.67 -26.59
N ALA A 81 -11.77 -10.23 -25.68
CA ALA A 81 -12.52 -9.46 -24.70
C ALA A 81 -11.58 -8.71 -23.74
N ILE A 82 -10.56 -9.38 -23.21
CA ILE A 82 -9.54 -8.76 -22.35
C ILE A 82 -8.79 -7.66 -23.11
N ARG A 83 -8.40 -7.90 -24.36
CA ARG A 83 -7.70 -6.93 -25.21
C ARG A 83 -8.53 -5.64 -25.38
N LYS A 84 -9.81 -5.77 -25.77
CA LYS A 84 -10.72 -4.61 -25.93
C LYS A 84 -10.87 -3.84 -24.62
N MET A 85 -11.12 -4.54 -23.52
CA MET A 85 -11.21 -3.91 -22.18
C MET A 85 -9.95 -3.12 -21.82
N LEU A 86 -8.76 -3.67 -22.08
CA LEU A 86 -7.49 -2.98 -21.82
C LEU A 86 -7.33 -1.74 -22.68
N MET A 87 -7.67 -1.82 -23.98
CA MET A 87 -7.62 -0.68 -24.89
C MET A 87 -8.52 0.46 -24.42
N ASP A 88 -9.79 0.18 -24.12
CA ASP A 88 -10.74 1.19 -23.62
C ASP A 88 -10.24 1.83 -22.31
N ARG A 89 -9.65 1.04 -21.41
CA ARG A 89 -9.14 1.52 -20.13
C ARG A 89 -7.91 2.41 -20.31
N ILE A 90 -7.01 2.05 -21.22
CA ILE A 90 -5.82 2.85 -21.55
C ILE A 90 -6.25 4.17 -22.19
N GLU A 91 -7.15 4.14 -23.16
CA GLU A 91 -7.64 5.35 -23.84
C GLU A 91 -8.28 6.33 -22.84
N LYS A 92 -9.20 5.85 -22.00
CA LYS A 92 -9.81 6.67 -20.93
C LYS A 92 -8.77 7.29 -20.00
N ARG A 93 -7.72 6.53 -19.66
CA ARG A 93 -6.65 7.02 -18.79
C ARG A 93 -5.78 8.07 -19.49
N VAL A 94 -5.48 7.88 -20.77
CA VAL A 94 -4.75 8.85 -21.58
C VAL A 94 -5.55 10.15 -21.70
N GLU A 95 -6.83 10.05 -22.02
CA GLU A 95 -7.72 11.22 -22.14
C GLU A 95 -7.82 12.01 -20.83
N TRP A 96 -7.91 11.31 -19.69
CA TRP A 96 -7.89 11.94 -18.38
C TRP A 96 -6.55 12.63 -18.09
N MET A 97 -5.43 11.95 -18.36
CA MET A 97 -4.09 12.49 -18.13
C MET A 97 -3.77 13.69 -19.02
N ARG A 98 -4.30 13.75 -20.26
CA ARG A 98 -4.14 14.92 -21.15
C ARG A 98 -4.73 16.20 -20.56
N LYS A 99 -5.76 16.07 -19.72
CA LYS A 99 -6.42 17.21 -19.04
C LYS A 99 -5.81 17.51 -17.67
N TYR A 100 -4.92 16.65 -17.18
CA TYR A 100 -4.34 16.74 -15.85
C TYR A 100 -2.98 17.44 -15.89
N ASP A 101 -2.88 18.58 -15.22
CA ASP A 101 -1.68 19.45 -15.23
C ASP A 101 -0.68 19.14 -14.08
N GLY A 102 -0.96 18.14 -13.24
CA GLY A 102 -0.11 17.82 -12.10
C GLY A 102 1.15 17.03 -12.49
N PRO A 103 2.29 17.22 -11.79
CA PRO A 103 3.54 16.52 -12.09
C PRO A 103 3.50 15.02 -11.75
N VAL A 104 2.54 14.59 -10.92
CA VAL A 104 2.31 13.20 -10.52
C VAL A 104 0.82 12.94 -10.43
N GLY A 105 0.38 11.71 -10.65
CA GLY A 105 -1.03 11.34 -10.55
C GLY A 105 -1.65 11.67 -9.18
N PRO A 106 -2.97 11.89 -9.11
CA PRO A 106 -3.65 12.46 -7.94
C PRO A 106 -3.46 11.62 -6.68
N THR A 107 -3.57 10.29 -6.76
CA THR A 107 -3.35 9.37 -5.63
C THR A 107 -1.94 9.48 -5.06
N ILE A 108 -0.92 9.67 -5.93
CA ILE A 108 0.46 9.85 -5.49
C ILE A 108 0.66 11.24 -4.87
N LYS A 109 0.02 12.26 -5.44
CA LYS A 109 0.02 13.62 -4.87
C LYS A 109 -0.54 13.63 -3.44
N GLU A 110 -1.68 12.98 -3.23
CA GLU A 110 -2.29 12.82 -1.90
C GLU A 110 -1.36 12.09 -0.94
N LEU A 111 -0.77 10.98 -1.37
CA LEU A 111 0.19 10.22 -0.56
C LEU A 111 1.42 11.06 -0.17
N ILE A 112 1.95 11.86 -1.10
CA ILE A 112 3.08 12.76 -0.80
C ILE A 112 2.66 13.81 0.23
N GLN A 113 1.49 14.43 0.07
CA GLN A 113 0.98 15.43 0.99
C GLN A 113 0.75 14.86 2.40
N GLU A 114 0.22 13.65 2.51
CA GLU A 114 0.07 12.96 3.79
C GLU A 114 1.43 12.71 4.45
N ASN A 115 2.41 12.21 3.69
CA ASN A 115 3.76 11.99 4.21
C ASN A 115 4.46 13.29 4.64
N ILE A 116 4.23 14.41 3.95
CA ILE A 116 4.73 15.73 4.36
C ILE A 116 4.14 16.14 5.72
N LYS A 117 2.82 15.92 5.93
CA LYS A 117 2.18 16.21 7.22
C LYS A 117 2.72 15.32 8.33
N LEU A 118 3.01 14.05 8.05
CA LEU A 118 3.58 13.14 9.03
C LEU A 118 5.03 13.55 9.37
N SER A 119 5.83 13.94 8.38
CA SER A 119 7.23 14.31 8.56
C SER A 119 7.42 15.65 9.26
N SER A 120 6.44 16.57 9.24
CA SER A 120 6.55 17.87 9.90
C SER A 120 6.75 17.79 11.43
N SER A 121 6.44 16.64 12.03
CA SER A 121 6.68 16.36 13.46
C SER A 121 8.11 15.87 13.76
N TRP A 122 8.97 15.72 12.75
CA TRP A 122 10.31 15.17 12.88
C TRP A 122 11.36 16.15 12.36
N LYS A 123 12.46 16.32 13.11
CA LYS A 123 13.62 17.11 12.71
C LYS A 123 14.80 16.19 12.42
N THR A 124 15.43 16.36 11.27
CA THR A 124 16.67 15.68 10.91
C THR A 124 17.87 16.38 11.54
N ILE A 125 18.71 15.64 12.24
CA ILE A 125 19.99 16.09 12.79
C ILE A 125 21.09 15.35 12.02
N ALA A 126 21.92 16.09 11.29
CA ALA A 126 23.03 15.52 10.54
C ALA A 126 24.09 14.97 11.50
N ASN A 127 24.56 13.76 11.24
CA ASN A 127 25.75 13.20 11.85
C ASN A 127 26.93 13.30 10.87
N ARG A 128 28.17 13.41 11.37
CA ARG A 128 29.36 13.60 10.52
C ARG A 128 29.60 12.45 9.54
N ASP A 129 29.14 11.23 9.84
CA ASP A 129 29.34 10.02 9.03
C ASP A 129 28.15 9.69 8.11
N ASN A 130 27.78 10.58 7.19
CA ASN A 130 26.72 10.34 6.18
C ASN A 130 25.36 9.84 6.74
N GLY A 131 25.13 10.01 8.03
CA GLY A 131 23.96 9.53 8.75
C GLY A 131 23.11 10.70 9.23
N PHE A 132 21.82 10.45 9.40
CA PHE A 132 20.90 11.42 10.00
C PHE A 132 20.16 10.77 11.17
N GLN A 133 20.04 11.50 12.28
CA GLN A 133 19.16 11.13 13.38
C GLN A 133 17.84 11.88 13.24
N LEU A 134 16.72 11.18 13.43
CA LEU A 134 15.40 11.80 13.47
C LEU A 134 15.02 12.07 14.94
N ARG A 135 14.74 13.34 15.25
CA ARG A 135 14.23 13.75 16.56
C ARG A 135 12.78 14.18 16.41
N ALA A 136 11.87 13.54 17.14
CA ALA A 136 10.49 14.00 17.24
C ALA A 136 10.48 15.38 17.92
N LEU A 137 9.81 16.35 17.29
CA LEU A 137 9.47 17.61 17.95
C LEU A 137 8.34 17.28 18.91
N GLY A 138 8.65 17.17 20.20
CA GLY A 138 7.65 16.87 21.23
C GLY A 138 6.43 17.77 21.05
N ARG A 139 5.23 17.19 21.13
CA ARG A 139 3.99 17.98 21.14
C ARG A 139 4.07 18.92 22.34
N ALA A 140 3.96 20.23 22.07
CA ALA A 140 3.67 21.22 23.10
C ALA A 140 2.30 20.94 23.72
#